data_AF-A0A6B3HBK0-F1
#
_entry.id   AF-A0A6B3HBK0-F1
#
_cell.length_a   1.000
_cell.length_b   1.000
_cell.length_c   1.000
_cell.angle_alpha   90.00
_cell.angle_beta   90.00
_cell.angle_gamma   90.00
#
_symmetry.space_group_name_H-M   'P 1'
#
loop_
_entity.id
_entity.type
_entity.pdbx_description
1 polymer ?
#
loop_
_entity_poly.entity_id
_entity_poly.type
_entity_poly.pdbx_seq_one_letter_code
_entity_poly.pdbx_strand_id
1 'polypeptide(L)'
;WFNWTGTYQSSAVSYYWQTIMGGFAKNEDPETPKPNYKSCTAKDDNTAVIEVNEPSANLPGGFSLQALAIHSPKALKEYAKQNATAKGDAITYPKYSQEAGTVAGTGPYKITKWNKGNKEVSLEAFDGYWGEKAKVKNLVFRTISTEETRRQALQAGDIDGYDLVAPADVTTLEKEGFEVPTRDVFNIFYVGMSQSANPALKKPEVRQAITHAIDRENLVNTQLPEGGKAATQFMPDTVAGFSDKVKTYPFDTAKAKDLLKQAGEEKLSIDFCYPTEVTRPYMPAPQDMFELMKADLE
;
A
#
# COMPACT_ATOMS: atom_id res chain seq x y z
N TRP A 1 -2.38 -21.93 2.58
CA TRP A 1 -2.54 -20.86 3.59
C TRP A 1 -2.97 -21.39 4.94
N PHE A 2 -4.16 -21.97 5.09
CA PHE A 2 -4.69 -22.40 6.40
C PHE A 2 -3.74 -23.26 7.27
N ASN A 3 -2.91 -24.11 6.65
CA ASN A 3 -1.94 -24.97 7.35
C ASN A 3 -0.53 -24.37 7.43
N TRP A 4 -0.35 -23.09 7.13
CA TRP A 4 0.95 -22.42 7.27
C TRP A 4 1.37 -22.33 8.73
N THR A 5 2.69 -22.33 8.94
CA THR A 5 3.35 -22.30 10.25
C THR A 5 4.52 -21.31 10.22
N GLY A 6 5.04 -20.95 11.39
CA GLY A 6 6.20 -20.07 11.54
C GLY A 6 6.03 -18.71 10.86
N THR A 7 7.06 -18.28 10.12
CA THR A 7 7.11 -16.96 9.48
C THR A 7 5.91 -16.65 8.58
N TYR A 8 5.30 -17.66 7.96
CA TYR A 8 4.12 -17.45 7.13
C TYR A 8 2.86 -17.02 7.92
N GLN A 9 2.80 -17.26 9.23
CA GLN A 9 1.72 -16.76 10.09
C GLN A 9 1.92 -15.30 10.53
N SER A 10 3.09 -14.70 10.29
CA SER A 10 3.28 -13.27 10.54
C SER A 10 2.29 -12.45 9.70
N SER A 11 1.67 -11.45 10.30
CA SER A 11 0.80 -10.51 9.58
C SER A 11 1.57 -9.76 8.49
N ALA A 12 2.89 -9.59 8.61
CA ALA A 12 3.74 -9.04 7.55
C ALA A 12 3.73 -9.87 6.26
N VAL A 13 3.40 -11.17 6.34
CA VAL A 13 3.37 -12.10 5.20
C VAL A 13 1.94 -12.44 4.79
N SER A 14 1.04 -12.59 5.75
CA SER A 14 -0.30 -13.16 5.54
C SER A 14 -1.44 -12.22 5.93
N TYR A 15 -1.19 -10.91 6.00
CA TYR A 15 -2.20 -9.89 6.38
C TYR A 15 -3.56 -10.10 5.71
N TYR A 16 -3.60 -10.23 4.39
CA TYR A 16 -4.85 -10.40 3.65
C TYR A 16 -5.51 -11.76 3.90
N TRP A 17 -4.73 -12.83 4.09
CA TRP A 17 -5.30 -14.11 4.54
C TRP A 17 -5.98 -13.93 5.89
N GLN A 18 -5.30 -13.30 6.85
CA GLN A 18 -5.82 -13.09 8.20
C GLN A 18 -7.08 -12.21 8.23
N THR A 19 -7.11 -11.18 7.38
CA THR A 19 -8.23 -10.25 7.26
C THR A 19 -9.47 -10.90 6.64
N ILE A 20 -9.29 -11.78 5.66
CA ILE A 20 -10.40 -12.39 4.91
C ILE A 20 -10.86 -13.71 5.56
N MET A 21 -9.91 -14.54 5.97
CA MET A 21 -10.13 -15.93 6.40
C MET A 21 -9.88 -16.16 7.89
N GLY A 22 -9.45 -15.15 8.63
CA GLY A 22 -9.06 -15.27 10.03
C GLY A 22 -7.75 -16.04 10.19
N GLY A 23 -7.62 -16.77 11.29
CA GLY A 23 -6.41 -17.53 11.63
C GLY A 23 -6.11 -18.76 10.77
N PHE A 24 -5.28 -19.62 11.37
CA PHE A 24 -4.75 -20.85 10.79
C PHE A 24 -5.35 -22.06 11.51
N ALA A 25 -5.05 -23.26 11.00
CA ALA A 25 -5.43 -24.52 11.65
C ALA A 25 -4.92 -24.59 13.10
N LYS A 26 -3.74 -24.01 13.33
CA LYS A 26 -3.15 -23.78 14.65
C LYS A 26 -2.48 -22.42 14.66
N ASN A 27 -3.08 -21.45 15.35
CA ASN A 27 -2.43 -20.16 15.58
C ASN A 27 -1.22 -20.34 16.49
N GLU A 28 -0.07 -19.80 16.08
CA GLU A 28 1.16 -19.78 16.90
C GLU A 28 1.27 -18.51 17.74
N ASP A 29 0.62 -17.42 17.31
CA ASP A 29 0.54 -16.14 18.03
C ASP A 29 -0.89 -15.95 18.60
N PRO A 30 -1.05 -15.66 19.91
CA PRO A 30 -2.36 -15.44 20.53
C PRO A 30 -3.13 -14.24 19.96
N GLU A 31 -2.45 -13.25 19.36
CA GLU A 31 -3.07 -12.09 18.71
C GLU A 31 -3.63 -12.42 17.31
N THR A 32 -3.27 -13.60 16.75
CA THR A 32 -3.82 -14.03 15.47
C THR A 32 -5.33 -14.27 15.59
N PRO A 33 -6.16 -13.71 14.70
CA PRO A 33 -7.61 -13.91 14.74
C PRO A 33 -8.00 -15.39 14.76
N LYS A 34 -9.16 -15.73 15.30
CA LYS A 34 -9.70 -17.09 15.21
C LYS A 34 -9.90 -17.51 13.74
N PRO A 35 -9.69 -18.78 13.37
CA PRO A 35 -9.90 -19.24 12.01
C PRO A 35 -11.36 -19.11 11.60
N ASN A 36 -11.61 -18.43 10.48
CA ASN A 36 -12.92 -18.42 9.84
C ASN A 36 -12.99 -19.41 8.67
N TYR A 37 -11.88 -19.65 7.96
CA TYR A 37 -11.81 -20.73 6.96
C TYR A 37 -12.04 -22.10 7.62
N LYS A 38 -12.92 -22.92 7.03
CA LYS A 38 -13.22 -24.28 7.50
C LYS A 38 -12.74 -25.34 6.53
N SER A 39 -13.13 -25.26 5.26
CA SER A 39 -12.74 -26.22 4.23
C SER A 39 -12.86 -25.64 2.82
N CYS A 40 -12.22 -26.31 1.86
CA CYS A 40 -12.41 -26.08 0.43
C CYS A 40 -12.46 -27.43 -0.26
N THR A 41 -13.57 -27.75 -0.92
CA THR A 41 -13.77 -29.02 -1.62
C THR A 41 -14.08 -28.77 -3.09
N ALA A 42 -13.53 -29.59 -3.98
CA ALA A 42 -13.95 -29.63 -5.38
C ALA A 42 -15.17 -30.55 -5.47
N LYS A 43 -16.33 -29.97 -5.80
CA LYS A 43 -17.56 -30.75 -6.03
C LYS A 43 -17.51 -31.45 -7.40
N ASP A 44 -16.88 -30.78 -8.36
CA ASP A 44 -16.59 -31.22 -9.72
C ASP A 44 -15.43 -30.38 -10.29
N ASP A 45 -15.07 -30.62 -11.55
CA ASP A 45 -13.92 -29.97 -12.22
C ASP A 45 -14.02 -28.45 -12.31
N ASN A 46 -15.23 -27.87 -12.20
CA ASN A 46 -15.46 -26.44 -12.38
C ASN A 46 -16.09 -25.77 -11.13
N THR A 47 -16.28 -26.51 -10.04
CA THR A 47 -16.98 -26.03 -8.85
C THR A 47 -16.15 -26.28 -7.59
N ALA A 48 -15.62 -25.21 -7.01
CA ALA A 48 -15.03 -25.22 -5.66
C ALA A 48 -16.04 -24.69 -4.64
N VAL A 49 -16.20 -25.40 -3.52
CA VAL A 49 -17.04 -25.00 -2.38
C VAL A 49 -16.13 -24.64 -1.22
N ILE A 50 -16.17 -23.39 -0.78
CA ILE A 50 -15.44 -22.91 0.40
C ILE A 50 -16.43 -22.80 1.54
N GLU A 51 -16.18 -23.54 2.62
CA GLU A 51 -16.94 -23.41 3.87
C GLU A 51 -16.20 -22.49 4.84
N VAL A 52 -16.96 -21.65 5.54
CA VAL A 52 -16.49 -20.78 6.61
C VAL A 52 -17.27 -21.05 7.89
N ASN A 53 -16.66 -20.77 9.04
CA ASN A 53 -17.28 -20.95 10.35
C ASN A 53 -18.35 -19.89 10.62
N GLU A 54 -18.13 -18.66 10.15
CA GLU A 54 -19.01 -17.51 10.32
C GLU A 54 -19.11 -16.71 9.00
N PRO A 55 -20.30 -16.17 8.69
CA PRO A 55 -20.46 -15.29 7.53
C PRO A 55 -19.63 -14.02 7.69
N SER A 56 -18.97 -13.58 6.61
CA SER A 56 -18.17 -12.35 6.60
C SER A 56 -18.41 -11.55 5.32
N ALA A 57 -18.70 -10.26 5.47
CA ALA A 57 -18.85 -9.33 4.36
C ALA A 57 -17.53 -9.11 3.59
N ASN A 58 -16.39 -9.42 4.21
CA ASN A 58 -15.08 -9.30 3.56
C ASN A 58 -14.84 -10.42 2.54
N LEU A 59 -15.51 -11.57 2.68
CA LEU A 59 -15.20 -12.77 1.92
C LEU A 59 -15.35 -12.57 0.39
N PRO A 60 -16.46 -12.01 -0.14
CA PRO A 60 -16.58 -11.79 -1.59
C PRO A 60 -15.50 -10.85 -2.13
N GLY A 61 -15.25 -9.72 -1.43
CA GLY A 61 -14.24 -8.75 -1.83
C GLY A 61 -12.81 -9.30 -1.75
N GLY A 62 -12.54 -10.21 -0.82
CA GLY A 62 -11.24 -10.85 -0.65
C GLY A 62 -10.73 -11.54 -1.92
N PHE A 63 -11.61 -12.20 -2.67
CA PHE A 63 -11.22 -12.90 -3.91
C PHE A 63 -10.85 -11.97 -5.07
N SER A 64 -11.09 -10.67 -4.95
CA SER A 64 -10.58 -9.68 -5.90
C SER A 64 -9.13 -9.25 -5.59
N LEU A 65 -8.61 -9.57 -4.41
CA LEU A 65 -7.27 -9.16 -3.98
C LEU A 65 -6.19 -10.00 -4.66
N GLN A 66 -5.10 -9.35 -5.09
CA GLN A 66 -3.93 -10.00 -5.68
C GLN A 66 -3.31 -11.06 -4.76
N ALA A 67 -3.40 -10.88 -3.44
CA ALA A 67 -2.92 -11.84 -2.46
C ALA A 67 -3.66 -13.20 -2.52
N LEU A 68 -4.86 -13.22 -3.07
CA LEU A 68 -5.66 -14.43 -3.28
C LEU A 68 -5.66 -14.90 -4.75
N ALA A 69 -4.72 -14.42 -5.57
CA ALA A 69 -4.59 -14.84 -6.96
C ALA A 69 -4.38 -16.35 -7.10
N ILE A 70 -4.93 -16.93 -8.17
CA ILE A 70 -4.85 -18.36 -8.43
C ILE A 70 -3.48 -18.72 -9.01
N HIS A 71 -2.77 -19.59 -8.30
CA HIS A 71 -1.47 -20.11 -8.72
C HIS A 71 -1.59 -21.54 -9.27
N SER A 72 -0.74 -21.86 -10.24
CA SER A 72 -0.62 -23.24 -10.73
C SER A 72 -0.34 -24.23 -9.59
N PRO A 73 -1.02 -25.40 -9.55
CA PRO A 73 -0.72 -26.45 -8.56
C PRO A 73 0.75 -26.89 -8.56
N LYS A 74 1.43 -26.83 -9.72
CA LYS A 74 2.87 -27.12 -9.82
C LYS A 74 3.69 -26.08 -9.06
N ALA A 75 3.41 -24.79 -9.26
CA ALA A 75 4.10 -23.72 -8.54
C ALA A 75 3.87 -23.81 -7.03
N LEU A 76 2.63 -24.11 -6.60
CA LEU A 76 2.30 -24.32 -5.19
C LEU A 76 3.10 -25.47 -4.56
N LYS A 77 3.30 -26.58 -5.27
CA LYS A 77 4.15 -27.70 -4.81
C LYS A 77 5.62 -27.29 -4.66
N GLU A 78 6.14 -26.46 -5.56
CA GLU A 78 7.52 -25.95 -5.45
C GLU A 78 7.66 -24.93 -4.30
N TYR A 79 6.69 -24.03 -4.13
CA TYR A 79 6.66 -23.11 -2.99
C TYR A 79 6.64 -23.86 -1.65
N ALA A 80 5.87 -24.95 -1.55
CA ALA A 80 5.77 -25.74 -0.32
C ALA A 80 7.08 -26.42 0.10
N LYS A 81 8.07 -26.53 -0.80
CA LYS A 81 9.41 -27.06 -0.47
C LYS A 81 10.33 -26.01 0.15
N GLN A 82 9.90 -24.75 0.21
CA GLN A 82 10.73 -23.61 0.63
C GLN A 82 9.97 -22.77 1.66
N ASN A 83 10.64 -22.42 2.74
CA ASN A 83 10.06 -21.55 3.77
C ASN A 83 10.51 -20.11 3.57
N ALA A 84 9.61 -19.18 3.80
CA ALA A 84 9.99 -17.80 4.08
C ALA A 84 10.73 -17.77 5.41
N THR A 85 11.70 -16.88 5.53
CA THR A 85 12.43 -16.62 6.78
C THR A 85 12.31 -15.16 7.15
N ALA A 86 12.49 -14.84 8.42
CA ALA A 86 12.46 -13.47 8.92
C ALA A 86 13.72 -13.16 9.74
N LYS A 87 14.20 -11.92 9.63
CA LYS A 87 15.19 -11.33 10.55
C LYS A 87 14.66 -9.97 11.00
N GLY A 88 14.07 -9.91 12.19
CA GLY A 88 13.25 -8.76 12.58
C GLY A 88 12.05 -8.64 11.62
N ASP A 89 11.78 -7.42 11.14
CA ASP A 89 10.69 -7.15 10.19
C ASP A 89 11.05 -7.51 8.73
N ALA A 90 12.31 -7.87 8.46
CA ALA A 90 12.76 -8.21 7.13
C ALA A 90 12.39 -9.66 6.77
N ILE A 91 11.45 -9.83 5.84
CA ILE A 91 11.04 -11.13 5.28
C ILE A 91 11.91 -11.47 4.08
N THR A 92 12.47 -12.68 4.06
CA THR A 92 13.10 -13.29 2.89
C THR A 92 12.16 -14.33 2.29
N TYR A 93 11.74 -14.12 1.04
CA TYR A 93 10.85 -15.04 0.33
C TYR A 93 11.59 -16.20 -0.35
N PRO A 94 10.92 -17.34 -0.56
CA PRO A 94 11.45 -18.45 -1.34
C PRO A 94 12.05 -18.06 -2.68
N LYS A 95 13.21 -18.60 -3.03
CA LYS A 95 13.89 -18.34 -4.30
C LYS A 95 12.97 -18.62 -5.50
N TYR A 96 12.17 -19.68 -5.43
CA TYR A 96 11.26 -20.05 -6.52
C TYR A 96 10.20 -18.97 -6.80
N SER A 97 9.79 -18.13 -5.85
CA SER A 97 8.86 -17.01 -6.14
C SER A 97 9.56 -15.75 -6.66
N GLN A 98 10.88 -15.79 -6.77
CA GLN A 98 11.75 -14.63 -6.97
C GLN A 98 12.57 -14.72 -8.28
N GLU A 99 12.11 -15.55 -9.22
CA GLU A 99 12.76 -15.83 -10.50
C GLU A 99 11.77 -15.69 -11.67
N ALA A 100 12.29 -15.35 -12.85
CA ALA A 100 11.47 -15.33 -14.06
C ALA A 100 11.07 -16.76 -14.46
N GLY A 101 9.87 -16.93 -15.00
CA GLY A 101 9.36 -18.23 -15.48
C GLY A 101 8.91 -19.23 -14.41
N THR A 102 9.10 -18.94 -13.11
CA THR A 102 8.67 -19.83 -12.02
C THR A 102 7.28 -19.48 -11.48
N VAL A 103 6.93 -18.20 -11.47
CA VAL A 103 5.60 -17.72 -11.07
C VAL A 103 4.61 -17.98 -12.20
N ALA A 104 3.75 -18.99 -12.03
CA ALA A 104 2.75 -19.39 -13.01
C ALA A 104 1.33 -19.03 -12.52
N GLY A 105 0.72 -18.05 -13.18
CA GLY A 105 -0.69 -17.69 -13.07
C GLY A 105 -1.43 -17.87 -14.39
N THR A 106 -2.64 -17.31 -14.49
CA THR A 106 -3.52 -17.41 -15.69
C THR A 106 -3.67 -16.07 -16.42
N GLY A 107 -2.83 -15.09 -16.11
CA GLY A 107 -2.89 -13.72 -16.64
C GLY A 107 -2.44 -13.57 -18.10
N PRO A 108 -2.60 -12.37 -18.68
CA PRO A 108 -2.32 -12.09 -20.09
C PRO A 108 -0.82 -11.99 -20.44
N TYR A 109 0.07 -11.98 -19.45
CA TYR A 109 1.52 -11.87 -19.65
C TYR A 109 2.28 -12.89 -18.81
N LYS A 110 3.46 -13.28 -19.30
CA LYS A 110 4.45 -14.12 -18.61
C LYS A 110 5.70 -13.29 -18.32
N ILE A 111 6.31 -13.49 -17.16
CA ILE A 111 7.60 -12.89 -16.82
C ILE A 111 8.70 -13.65 -17.56
N THR A 112 9.41 -12.96 -18.46
CA THR A 112 10.50 -13.53 -19.26
C THR A 112 11.88 -13.23 -18.68
N LYS A 113 12.04 -12.11 -17.98
CA LYS A 113 13.29 -11.72 -17.33
C LYS A 113 13.03 -10.88 -16.09
N TRP A 114 13.84 -11.08 -15.05
CA TRP A 114 13.85 -10.23 -13.87
C TRP A 114 15.29 -9.87 -13.53
N ASN A 115 15.73 -8.69 -13.97
CA ASN A 115 17.06 -8.17 -13.68
C ASN A 115 17.00 -7.30 -12.43
N LYS A 116 17.32 -7.90 -11.29
CA LYS A 116 17.36 -7.21 -9.99
C LYS A 116 18.44 -6.12 -9.93
N GLY A 117 19.57 -6.31 -10.62
CA GLY A 117 20.65 -5.33 -10.66
C GLY A 117 20.27 -4.05 -11.40
N ASN A 118 19.56 -4.19 -12.52
CA ASN A 118 19.06 -3.05 -13.31
C ASN A 118 17.66 -2.58 -12.87
N LYS A 119 17.08 -3.19 -11.84
CA LYS A 119 15.70 -2.94 -11.37
C LYS A 119 14.67 -3.00 -12.52
N GLU A 120 14.75 -4.07 -13.32
CA GLU A 120 13.94 -4.24 -14.52
C GLU A 120 13.24 -5.61 -14.54
N VAL A 121 11.98 -5.63 -14.97
CA VAL A 121 11.20 -6.84 -15.24
C VAL A 121 10.68 -6.79 -16.66
N SER A 122 11.00 -7.81 -17.45
CA SER A 122 10.49 -7.98 -18.81
C SER A 122 9.37 -9.01 -18.81
N LEU A 123 8.28 -8.69 -19.51
CA LEU A 123 7.14 -9.56 -19.71
C LEU A 123 6.83 -9.69 -21.20
N GLU A 124 6.30 -10.84 -21.59
CA GLU A 124 5.80 -11.10 -22.94
C GLU A 124 4.33 -11.51 -22.84
N ALA A 125 3.52 -11.11 -23.83
CA ALA A 125 2.13 -11.52 -23.95
C ALA A 125 2.02 -13.06 -23.96
N PHE A 126 1.00 -13.58 -23.28
CA PHE A 126 0.69 -15.00 -23.28
C PHE A 126 -0.37 -15.32 -24.32
N ASP A 127 0.05 -15.90 -25.45
CA ASP A 127 -0.83 -16.27 -26.56
C ASP A 127 -1.96 -17.21 -26.14
N GLY A 128 -1.78 -17.98 -25.06
CA GLY A 128 -2.80 -18.88 -24.49
C GLY A 128 -3.78 -18.21 -23.52
N TYR A 129 -3.75 -16.88 -23.34
CA TYR A 129 -4.64 -16.19 -22.40
C TYR A 129 -6.12 -16.39 -22.76
N TRP A 130 -6.95 -16.69 -21.76
CA TRP A 130 -8.35 -17.06 -21.97
C TRP A 130 -9.27 -15.87 -22.29
N GLY A 131 -8.86 -14.65 -21.94
CA GLY A 131 -9.62 -13.42 -22.17
C GLY A 131 -9.16 -12.63 -23.41
N GLU A 132 -9.40 -11.32 -23.38
CA GLU A 132 -8.92 -10.41 -24.44
C GLU A 132 -7.39 -10.44 -24.52
N LYS A 133 -6.86 -10.65 -25.72
CA LYS A 133 -5.42 -10.72 -25.95
C LYS A 133 -4.76 -9.38 -25.69
N ALA A 134 -3.57 -9.42 -25.12
CA ALA A 134 -2.72 -8.24 -24.97
C ALA A 134 -2.45 -7.59 -26.33
N LYS A 135 -2.68 -6.27 -26.42
CA LYS A 135 -2.39 -5.46 -27.62
C LYS A 135 -0.90 -5.12 -27.74
N VAL A 136 -0.17 -5.17 -26.63
CA VAL A 136 1.28 -4.95 -26.57
C VAL A 136 1.97 -6.29 -26.36
N LYS A 137 2.92 -6.62 -27.24
CA LYS A 137 3.60 -7.93 -27.20
C LYS A 137 4.60 -8.03 -26.05
N ASN A 138 5.39 -6.98 -25.83
CA ASN A 138 6.46 -6.96 -24.83
C ASN A 138 6.26 -5.77 -23.89
N LEU A 139 6.35 -6.01 -22.59
CA LEU A 139 6.36 -4.96 -21.58
C LEU A 139 7.68 -5.00 -20.83
N VAL A 140 8.23 -3.82 -20.54
CA VAL A 140 9.41 -3.67 -19.69
C VAL A 140 9.05 -2.68 -18.59
N PHE A 141 9.01 -3.17 -17.35
CA PHE A 141 8.90 -2.32 -16.18
C PHE A 141 10.30 -2.04 -15.65
N ARG A 142 10.69 -0.77 -15.63
CA ARG A 142 11.96 -0.31 -15.06
C ARG A 142 11.71 0.63 -13.88
N THR A 143 12.47 0.47 -12.80
CA THR A 143 12.39 1.41 -11.68
C THR A 143 13.25 2.65 -11.96
N ILE A 144 12.62 3.82 -11.96
CA ILE A 144 13.27 5.14 -12.01
C ILE A 144 12.86 5.89 -10.75
N SER A 145 13.82 6.18 -9.87
CA SER A 145 13.54 6.55 -8.48
C SER A 145 12.86 7.92 -8.32
N THR A 146 13.30 8.93 -9.06
CA THR A 146 12.81 10.32 -8.90
C THR A 146 11.78 10.64 -9.98
N GLU A 147 10.78 11.44 -9.60
CA GLU A 147 9.72 11.92 -10.51
C GLU A 147 10.29 12.76 -11.67
N GLU A 148 11.26 13.62 -11.39
CA GLU A 148 11.94 14.43 -12.39
C GLU A 148 12.60 13.55 -13.48
N THR A 149 13.30 12.49 -13.07
CA THR A 149 13.95 11.58 -14.01
C THR A 149 12.94 10.76 -14.80
N ARG A 150 11.78 10.43 -14.22
CA ARG A 150 10.68 9.78 -14.97
C ARG A 150 10.11 10.71 -16.04
N ARG A 151 9.85 11.98 -15.72
CA ARG A 151 9.40 13.00 -16.67
C ARG A 151 10.40 13.16 -17.82
N GLN A 152 11.68 13.35 -17.50
CA GLN A 152 12.75 13.49 -18.51
C GLN A 152 12.85 12.27 -19.42
N ALA A 153 12.74 11.05 -18.87
CA ALA A 153 12.75 9.82 -19.65
C ALA A 153 11.54 9.72 -20.60
N LEU A 154 10.35 10.14 -20.16
CA LEU A 154 9.15 10.19 -21.01
C LEU A 154 9.35 11.20 -22.16
N GLN A 155 9.81 12.42 -21.84
CA GLN A 155 10.05 13.48 -22.82
C GLN A 155 11.13 13.09 -23.85
N ALA A 156 12.13 12.30 -23.44
CA ALA A 156 13.17 11.77 -24.32
C ALA A 156 12.70 10.58 -25.19
N GLY A 157 11.53 9.98 -24.89
CA GLY A 157 11.04 8.77 -25.55
C GLY A 157 11.72 7.48 -25.07
N ASP A 158 12.39 7.50 -23.92
CA ASP A 158 13.04 6.33 -23.32
C ASP A 158 12.03 5.38 -22.63
N ILE A 159 10.83 5.87 -22.33
CA ILE A 159 9.71 5.11 -21.75
C ILE A 159 8.39 5.56 -22.40
N ASP A 160 7.43 4.64 -22.48
CA ASP A 160 6.11 4.91 -23.06
C ASP A 160 5.11 5.53 -22.06
N GLY A 161 5.40 5.45 -20.76
CA GLY A 161 4.55 5.95 -19.70
C GLY A 161 5.13 5.65 -18.32
N TYR A 162 4.63 6.35 -17.31
CA TYR A 162 5.06 6.16 -15.93
C TYR A 162 3.94 6.46 -14.93
N ASP A 163 4.05 5.90 -13.72
CA ASP A 163 3.17 6.19 -12.60
C ASP A 163 3.72 7.32 -11.72
N LEU A 164 2.88 7.88 -10.86
CA LEU A 164 3.30 8.89 -9.87
C LEU A 164 3.92 10.14 -10.55
N VAL A 165 3.15 10.72 -11.48
CA VAL A 165 3.42 12.04 -12.07
C VAL A 165 3.41 13.09 -10.95
N ALA A 166 4.47 13.91 -10.89
CA ALA A 166 4.52 15.00 -9.91
C ALA A 166 3.40 16.00 -10.20
N PRO A 167 2.69 16.53 -9.19
CA PRO A 167 1.64 17.52 -9.39
C PRO A 167 2.08 18.72 -10.24
N ALA A 168 3.32 19.20 -10.03
CA ALA A 168 3.88 20.34 -10.77
C ALA A 168 4.12 20.05 -12.27
N ASP A 169 4.18 18.78 -12.67
CA ASP A 169 4.50 18.37 -14.03
C ASP A 169 3.26 18.19 -14.92
N VAL A 170 2.07 18.02 -14.31
CA VAL A 170 0.83 17.67 -15.02
C VAL A 170 0.54 18.65 -16.16
N THR A 171 0.41 19.95 -15.86
CA THR A 171 0.09 20.96 -16.86
C THR A 171 1.16 21.07 -17.96
N THR A 172 2.42 20.85 -17.62
CA THR A 172 3.52 20.89 -18.60
C THR A 172 3.42 19.72 -19.57
N LEU A 173 3.24 18.51 -19.05
CA LEU A 173 3.09 17.29 -19.84
C LEU A 173 1.85 17.35 -20.76
N GLU A 174 0.72 17.85 -20.25
CA GLU A 174 -0.48 18.04 -21.06
C GLU A 174 -0.26 19.03 -22.21
N LYS A 175 0.45 20.15 -21.95
CA LYS A 175 0.80 21.11 -23.00
C LYS A 175 1.77 20.54 -24.04
N GLU A 176 2.59 19.58 -23.66
CA GLU A 176 3.49 18.85 -24.54
C GLU A 176 2.78 17.73 -25.33
N GLY A 177 1.50 17.48 -25.05
CA GLY A 177 0.67 16.52 -25.77
C GLY A 177 0.63 15.12 -25.16
N PHE A 178 1.16 14.93 -23.94
CA PHE A 178 1.03 13.68 -23.21
C PHE A 178 -0.35 13.55 -22.56
N GLU A 179 -0.85 12.31 -22.44
CA GLU A 179 -2.05 12.01 -21.67
C GLU A 179 -1.69 11.83 -20.20
N VAL A 180 -2.32 12.63 -19.32
CA VAL A 180 -2.13 12.54 -17.86
C VAL A 180 -3.48 12.22 -17.20
N PRO A 181 -3.96 10.96 -17.27
CA PRO A 181 -5.28 10.61 -16.75
C PRO A 181 -5.32 10.72 -15.23
N THR A 182 -6.37 11.38 -14.71
CA THR A 182 -6.69 11.39 -13.29
C THR A 182 -7.64 10.25 -12.94
N ARG A 183 -7.60 9.79 -11.69
CA ARG A 183 -8.48 8.74 -11.17
C ARG A 183 -9.03 9.16 -9.81
N ASP A 184 -10.22 8.67 -9.48
CA ASP A 184 -10.83 8.92 -8.18
C ASP A 184 -9.93 8.48 -7.03
N VAL A 185 -9.99 9.26 -5.94
CA VAL A 185 -9.14 9.06 -4.77
C VAL A 185 -9.65 7.87 -3.96
N PHE A 186 -8.79 6.85 -3.83
CA PHE A 186 -8.94 5.75 -2.89
C PHE A 186 -7.63 5.56 -2.12
N ASN A 187 -7.23 6.60 -1.39
CA ASN A 187 -6.05 6.62 -0.54
C ASN A 187 -6.18 7.66 0.58
N ILE A 188 -5.20 7.68 1.48
CA ILE A 188 -5.09 8.68 2.53
C ILE A 188 -3.62 8.92 2.88
N PHE A 189 -3.27 10.19 3.12
CA PHE A 189 -2.05 10.56 3.82
C PHE A 189 -2.34 10.83 5.29
N TYR A 190 -1.55 10.27 6.19
CA TYR A 190 -1.69 10.48 7.62
C TYR A 190 -0.33 10.40 8.33
N VAL A 191 -0.23 11.08 9.47
CA VAL A 191 0.90 10.98 10.40
C VAL A 191 0.56 9.91 11.44
N GLY A 192 1.30 8.80 11.42
CA GLY A 192 1.19 7.74 12.43
C GLY A 192 1.85 8.17 13.74
N MET A 193 1.10 8.18 14.84
CA MET A 193 1.61 8.55 16.17
C MET A 193 1.81 7.30 17.03
N SER A 194 3.04 6.80 17.09
CA SER A 194 3.37 5.57 17.83
C SER A 194 3.47 5.79 19.34
N GLN A 195 2.46 5.30 20.08
CA GLN A 195 2.37 5.43 21.54
C GLN A 195 3.40 4.60 22.31
N SER A 196 3.95 3.56 21.67
CA SER A 196 5.03 2.76 22.25
C SER A 196 6.40 3.41 22.08
N ALA A 197 6.59 4.24 21.05
CA ALA A 197 7.85 4.92 20.77
C ALA A 197 8.07 6.14 21.68
N ASN A 198 7.00 6.86 22.05
CA ASN A 198 7.11 8.03 22.93
C ASN A 198 5.95 8.07 23.96
N PRO A 199 6.23 8.04 25.27
CA PRO A 199 5.20 8.09 26.31
C PRO A 199 4.29 9.32 26.26
N ALA A 200 4.78 10.48 25.81
CA ALA A 200 3.97 11.69 25.69
C ALA A 200 2.82 11.50 24.69
N LEU A 201 3.04 10.72 23.62
CA LEU A 201 2.01 10.41 22.62
C LEU A 201 0.87 9.53 23.16
N LYS A 202 0.99 8.96 24.37
CA LYS A 202 -0.13 8.27 25.04
C LYS A 202 -1.22 9.25 25.48
N LYS A 203 -0.85 10.50 25.78
CA LYS A 203 -1.79 11.58 26.18
C LYS A 203 -2.57 12.05 24.95
N PRO A 204 -3.91 11.94 24.94
CA PRO A 204 -4.73 12.43 23.83
C PRO A 204 -4.51 13.91 23.52
N GLU A 205 -4.25 14.74 24.53
CA GLU A 205 -4.00 16.18 24.43
C GLU A 205 -2.76 16.46 23.58
N VAL A 206 -1.69 15.67 23.73
CA VAL A 206 -0.47 15.80 22.93
C VAL A 206 -0.75 15.46 21.46
N ARG A 207 -1.49 14.37 21.20
CA ARG A 207 -1.86 14.00 19.82
C ARG A 207 -2.76 15.05 19.18
N GLN A 208 -3.70 15.61 19.94
CA GLN A 208 -4.57 16.70 19.47
C GLN A 208 -3.78 17.98 19.23
N ALA A 209 -2.78 18.30 20.06
CA ALA A 209 -1.90 19.43 19.85
C ALA A 209 -1.14 19.32 18.52
N ILE A 210 -0.54 18.15 18.24
CA ILE A 210 0.15 17.89 16.96
C ILE A 210 -0.83 18.06 15.79
N THR A 211 -2.06 17.54 15.89
CA THR A 211 -3.06 17.71 14.82
C THR A 211 -3.47 19.17 14.60
N HIS A 212 -3.59 19.96 15.68
CA HIS A 212 -3.88 21.40 15.58
C HIS A 212 -2.71 22.22 15.06
N ALA A 213 -1.47 21.75 15.25
CA ALA A 213 -0.26 22.45 14.84
C ALA A 213 0.04 22.31 13.34
N ILE A 214 -0.46 21.27 12.66
CA ILE A 214 -0.17 21.04 11.23
C ILE A 214 -1.21 21.75 10.34
N ASP A 215 -0.76 22.62 9.43
CA ASP A 215 -1.60 23.27 8.43
C ASP A 215 -1.88 22.33 7.25
N ARG A 216 -2.89 21.49 7.43
CA ARG A 216 -3.30 20.50 6.44
C ARG A 216 -3.82 21.12 5.14
N GLU A 217 -4.41 22.32 5.19
CA GLU A 217 -4.90 22.99 3.99
C GLU A 217 -3.73 23.53 3.18
N ASN A 218 -2.74 24.15 3.83
CA ASN A 218 -1.51 24.59 3.16
C ASN A 218 -0.76 23.41 2.55
N LEU A 219 -0.64 22.28 3.27
CA LEU A 219 -0.02 21.06 2.75
C LEU A 219 -0.74 20.57 1.48
N VAL A 220 -2.07 20.50 1.48
CA VAL A 220 -2.85 20.08 0.31
C VAL A 220 -2.64 21.04 -0.86
N ASN A 221 -2.76 22.34 -0.62
CA ASN A 221 -2.70 23.36 -1.67
C ASN A 221 -1.32 23.50 -2.31
N THR A 222 -0.25 23.14 -1.59
CA THR A 222 1.14 23.31 -2.07
C THR A 222 1.79 22.03 -2.54
N GLN A 223 1.41 20.86 -1.99
CA GLN A 223 2.09 19.60 -2.25
C GLN A 223 1.25 18.55 -2.99
N LEU A 224 -0.08 18.68 -3.00
CA LEU A 224 -0.95 17.69 -3.62
C LEU A 224 -1.49 18.17 -4.99
N PRO A 225 -1.82 17.24 -5.89
CA PRO A 225 -2.43 17.61 -7.18
C PRO A 225 -3.85 18.13 -6.99
N GLU A 226 -4.39 18.73 -8.05
CA GLU A 226 -5.80 19.12 -8.11
C GLU A 226 -6.72 17.94 -7.71
N GLY A 227 -7.72 18.24 -6.87
CA GLY A 227 -8.59 17.23 -6.27
C GLY A 227 -8.13 16.69 -4.92
N GLY A 228 -6.92 17.03 -4.48
CA GLY A 228 -6.49 16.84 -3.09
C GLY A 228 -7.40 17.60 -2.11
N LYS A 229 -7.69 16.99 -0.96
CA LYS A 229 -8.53 17.58 0.09
C LYS A 229 -7.94 17.27 1.47
N ALA A 230 -8.05 18.20 2.41
CA ALA A 230 -7.70 17.93 3.80
C ALA A 230 -8.66 16.86 4.36
N ALA A 231 -8.13 15.70 4.70
CA ALA A 231 -8.92 14.58 5.19
C ALA A 231 -9.55 14.89 6.57
N THR A 232 -10.85 14.64 6.71
CA THR A 232 -11.55 14.75 8.01
C THR A 232 -11.65 13.42 8.75
N GLN A 233 -11.51 12.31 8.01
CA GLN A 233 -11.54 10.93 8.52
C GLN A 233 -10.69 10.00 7.63
N PHE A 234 -10.56 8.74 8.04
CA PHE A 234 -9.72 7.76 7.33
C PHE A 234 -10.24 7.36 5.94
N MET A 235 -11.56 7.33 5.78
CA MET A 235 -12.19 6.95 4.53
C MET A 235 -12.48 8.20 3.69
N PRO A 236 -12.14 8.21 2.39
CA PRO A 236 -12.52 9.30 1.48
C PRO A 236 -14.03 9.30 1.22
N ASP A 237 -14.55 10.41 0.68
CA ASP A 237 -15.97 10.62 0.34
C ASP A 237 -16.48 9.67 -0.76
N THR A 238 -15.58 9.02 -1.48
CA THR A 238 -15.84 7.97 -2.48
C THR A 238 -16.20 6.61 -1.87
N VAL A 239 -16.02 6.43 -0.55
CA VAL A 239 -16.19 5.14 0.13
C VAL A 239 -17.48 5.12 0.96
N ALA A 240 -18.26 4.06 0.79
CA ALA A 240 -19.47 3.83 1.58
C ALA A 240 -19.14 3.82 3.09
N GLY A 241 -19.88 4.61 3.86
CA GLY A 241 -19.63 4.82 5.30
C GLY A 241 -18.96 6.14 5.64
N PHE A 242 -18.57 6.95 4.64
CA PHE A 242 -18.18 8.34 4.86
C PHE A 242 -19.27 9.13 5.60
N SER A 243 -18.85 9.96 6.56
CA SER A 243 -19.72 10.88 7.30
C SER A 243 -19.18 12.30 7.25
N ASP A 244 -20.05 13.26 6.93
CA ASP A 244 -19.76 14.70 7.04
C ASP A 244 -19.85 15.22 8.49
N LYS A 245 -20.30 14.36 9.43
CA LYS A 245 -20.52 14.68 10.84
C LYS A 245 -19.46 14.05 11.73
N VAL A 246 -18.20 14.37 11.47
CA VAL A 246 -17.06 13.95 12.29
C VAL A 246 -16.44 15.13 13.03
N LYS A 247 -15.83 14.85 14.19
CA LYS A 247 -15.05 15.87 14.90
C LYS A 247 -13.81 16.21 14.08
N THR A 248 -13.62 17.50 13.82
CA THR A 248 -12.44 18.03 13.12
C THR A 248 -11.54 18.80 14.08
N TYR A 249 -10.30 19.01 13.65
CA TYR A 249 -9.25 19.70 14.38
C TYR A 249 -8.66 20.79 13.47
N PRO A 250 -9.21 22.02 13.48
CA PRO A 250 -8.70 23.09 12.62
C PRO A 250 -7.27 23.46 12.99
N PHE A 251 -6.52 24.02 12.03
CA PHE A 251 -5.20 24.57 12.29
C PHE A 251 -5.30 25.73 13.29
N ASP A 252 -4.69 25.57 14.47
CA ASP A 252 -4.72 26.52 15.59
C ASP A 252 -3.52 26.29 16.52
N THR A 253 -2.45 27.03 16.27
CA THR A 253 -1.19 26.92 17.02
C THR A 253 -1.32 27.38 18.47
N ALA A 254 -2.26 28.29 18.78
CA ALA A 254 -2.53 28.71 20.15
C ALA A 254 -3.18 27.56 20.94
N LYS A 255 -4.18 26.91 20.34
CA LYS A 255 -4.81 25.72 20.92
C LYS A 255 -3.83 24.57 21.10
N ALA A 256 -2.93 24.36 20.15
CA ALA A 256 -1.88 23.35 20.26
C ALA A 256 -0.97 23.60 21.48
N LYS A 257 -0.49 24.84 21.67
CA LYS A 257 0.33 25.22 22.82
C LYS A 257 -0.41 25.04 24.15
N ASP A 258 -1.68 25.43 24.20
CA ASP A 258 -2.53 25.24 25.40
C ASP A 258 -2.69 23.76 25.75
N LEU A 259 -2.88 22.89 24.76
CA LEU A 259 -3.00 21.44 24.97
C LEU A 259 -1.69 20.81 25.45
N LEU A 260 -0.53 21.23 24.90
CA LEU A 260 0.78 20.77 25.39
C LEU A 260 1.03 21.20 26.84
N LYS A 261 0.65 22.43 27.20
CA LYS A 261 0.72 22.92 28.58
C LYS A 261 -0.18 22.13 29.53
N GLN A 262 -1.43 21.86 29.13
CA GLN A 262 -2.36 21.03 29.91
C GLN A 262 -1.82 19.61 30.11
N ALA A 263 -1.13 19.07 29.10
CA ALA A 263 -0.49 17.76 29.16
C ALA A 263 0.81 17.74 29.98
N GLY A 264 1.39 18.91 30.31
CA GLY A 264 2.71 19.04 30.92
C GLY A 264 3.87 18.67 29.98
N GLU A 265 3.68 18.86 28.66
CA GLU A 265 4.61 18.44 27.59
C GLU A 265 5.08 19.65 26.74
N GLU A 266 5.30 20.81 27.35
CA GLU A 266 5.68 22.05 26.65
C GLU A 266 7.05 21.97 25.95
N LYS A 267 7.88 20.99 26.30
CA LYS A 267 9.20 20.72 25.69
C LYS A 267 9.22 19.37 24.99
N LEU A 268 8.11 19.04 24.32
CA LEU A 268 7.97 17.79 23.58
C LEU A 268 9.09 17.65 22.55
N SER A 269 9.73 16.47 22.53
CA SER A 269 10.63 16.05 21.47
C SER A 269 10.14 14.72 20.93
N ILE A 270 10.04 14.60 19.61
CA ILE A 270 9.56 13.42 18.90
C ILE A 270 10.49 13.12 17.72
N ASP A 271 10.74 11.83 17.47
CA ASP A 271 11.33 11.39 16.21
C ASP A 271 10.23 11.42 15.13
N PHE A 272 10.40 12.30 14.14
CA PHE A 272 9.48 12.40 13.01
C PHE A 272 10.14 11.81 11.75
N CYS A 273 9.62 10.68 11.28
CA CYS A 273 10.19 9.93 10.18
C CYS A 273 9.35 10.08 8.90
N TYR A 274 10.01 10.15 7.75
CA TYR A 274 9.40 10.09 6.42
C TYR A 274 10.18 9.12 5.52
N PRO A 275 9.56 8.55 4.47
CA PRO A 275 10.24 7.63 3.55
C PRO A 275 11.14 8.39 2.56
N THR A 276 12.35 7.89 2.31
CA THR A 276 13.36 8.58 1.47
C THR A 276 13.50 8.04 0.05
N GLU A 277 13.02 6.82 -0.24
CA GLU A 277 13.26 6.13 -1.53
C GLU A 277 11.97 5.83 -2.31
N VAL A 278 10.83 6.34 -1.85
CA VAL A 278 9.53 6.03 -2.45
C VAL A 278 8.66 7.25 -2.55
N THR A 279 7.99 7.40 -3.69
CA THR A 279 6.86 8.32 -3.87
C THR A 279 5.56 7.53 -3.83
N ARG A 280 4.48 8.20 -3.41
CA ARG A 280 3.13 7.61 -3.34
C ARG A 280 2.10 8.64 -3.82
N PRO A 281 0.93 8.21 -4.32
CA PRO A 281 -0.10 9.15 -4.74
C PRO A 281 -0.57 10.11 -3.62
N TYR A 282 -0.51 9.64 -2.37
CA TYR A 282 -0.85 10.42 -1.18
C TYR A 282 0.36 11.16 -0.57
N MET A 283 1.57 10.92 -1.08
CA MET A 283 2.80 11.57 -0.63
C MET A 283 3.74 11.72 -1.84
N PRO A 284 3.41 12.63 -2.78
CA PRO A 284 4.15 12.78 -4.04
C PRO A 284 5.57 13.31 -3.78
N ALA A 285 5.73 14.26 -2.85
CA ALA A 285 7.03 14.82 -2.46
C ALA A 285 7.31 14.59 -0.96
N PRO A 286 7.75 13.39 -0.54
CA PRO A 286 7.92 13.04 0.89
C PRO A 286 8.78 14.02 1.69
N GLN A 287 9.89 14.47 1.12
CA GLN A 287 10.83 15.38 1.79
C GLN A 287 10.21 16.78 1.98
N ASP A 288 9.63 17.35 0.92
CA ASP A 288 9.02 18.68 0.99
C ASP A 288 7.82 18.72 1.93
N MET A 289 6.98 17.69 1.89
CA MET A 289 5.87 17.51 2.83
C MET A 289 6.36 17.39 4.28
N PHE A 290 7.45 16.66 4.51
CA PHE A 290 8.06 16.54 5.83
C PHE A 290 8.59 17.87 6.36
N GLU A 291 9.35 18.62 5.55
CA GLU A 291 9.89 19.92 5.96
C GLU A 291 8.79 20.94 6.24
N LEU A 292 7.68 20.92 5.48
CA LEU A 292 6.53 21.78 5.75
C LEU A 292 5.87 21.46 7.10
N MET A 293 5.57 20.18 7.35
CA MET A 293 4.99 19.76 8.63
C MET A 293 5.95 19.97 9.80
N LYS A 294 7.26 19.83 9.58
CA LYS A 294 8.27 20.10 10.59
C LYS A 294 8.29 21.59 10.96
N ALA A 295 8.25 22.48 9.96
CA ALA A 295 8.19 23.92 10.18
C ALA A 295 6.92 24.35 10.93
N ASP A 296 5.80 23.67 10.69
CA ASP A 296 4.55 23.88 11.43
C ASP A 296 4.65 23.45 12.92
N LEU A 297 5.50 22.47 13.22
CA LEU A 297 5.67 21.90 14.57
C LEU A 297 6.73 22.61 15.42
N GLU A 298 7.67 23.33 14.82
CA GLU A 298 8.76 24.08 15.47
C GLU A 298 8.36 25.52 15.86
#